data_AF-A0A7V2UAK1-F1
#
_entry.id   AF-A0A7V2UAK1-F1
#
_cell.length_a   1.000
_cell.length_b   1.000
_cell.length_c   1.000
_cell.angle_alpha   90.00
_cell.angle_beta   90.00
_cell.angle_gamma   90.00
#
_symmetry.space_group_name_H-M   'P 1'
#
loop_
_entity.id
_entity.type
_entity.pdbx_description
1 polymer ?
#
loop_
_entity_poly.entity_id
_entity_poly.type
_entity_poly.pdbx_seq_one_letter_code
_entity_poly.pdbx_strand_id
1 'polypeptide(L)'
;MSEDGTCSREGCYEPAWGADGSGLCLCHSPQNGKDELTARAVWRRARHLVAEESPDYSGWHFPPDPDGKGFEAVTFRDRAVFGGATFAGEARFARAVFRAAADFQGASFVAAADFSGARFYSTAEFSGSTFHAEAAFERARFIERARFRAAFEGRACFRWAAFNGGADFSGSAFGAEADFSYVRVPAGADVVFDLPSWLGGPFRQRCEGETAYRLAKGAAGSRGDYGLAGEYHYAEQCAIEHRHRRTYGWRPWRLGFWRSLLELIFARGIFGYGERPSRALLMGLAVIVLWAFMAYGSAGIARDARADPGYQPTRAECLHFSIVTFTTVGYGDFQPKPHFMKWADAEALLGAALMSVFIVGLTRKFMR
;
A
#
# COMPACT_ATOMS: atom_id res chain seq x y z
N MET A 1 -19.90 28.03 28.67
CA MET A 1 -21.16 28.69 28.42
C MET A 1 -20.75 30.09 28.11
N SER A 2 -21.04 30.52 26.88
CA SER A 2 -21.09 31.93 26.57
C SER A 2 -22.18 32.60 27.42
N GLU A 3 -22.18 33.93 27.46
CA GLU A 3 -23.10 34.73 28.28
C GLU A 3 -24.59 34.47 27.94
N ASP A 4 -24.88 33.86 26.78
CA ASP A 4 -26.20 33.47 26.29
C ASP A 4 -26.64 32.03 26.66
N GLY A 5 -25.79 31.27 27.36
CA GLY A 5 -26.08 29.88 27.77
C GLY A 5 -25.91 28.82 26.68
N THR A 6 -25.32 29.17 25.55
CA THR A 6 -25.00 28.21 24.46
C THR A 6 -23.63 27.54 24.68
N CYS A 7 -23.43 26.42 23.98
CA CYS A 7 -22.16 25.70 24.00
C CYS A 7 -21.06 26.55 23.36
N SER A 8 -19.90 26.70 24.03
CA SER A 8 -18.78 27.49 23.50
C SER A 8 -18.04 26.83 22.31
N ARG A 9 -18.51 25.69 21.81
CA ARG A 9 -18.00 25.07 20.58
C ARG A 9 -18.52 25.85 19.37
N GLU A 10 -17.60 26.35 18.55
CA GLU A 10 -17.93 27.00 17.29
C GLU A 10 -18.84 26.12 16.42
N GLY A 11 -19.99 26.66 15.99
CA GLY A 11 -21.01 25.95 15.22
C GLY A 11 -22.03 25.13 16.05
N CYS A 12 -21.94 25.12 17.38
CA CYS A 12 -22.95 24.50 18.23
C CYS A 12 -24.02 25.52 18.65
N TYR A 13 -25.25 25.32 18.17
CA TYR A 13 -26.41 26.17 18.48
C TYR A 13 -27.31 25.58 19.58
N GLU A 14 -26.95 24.41 20.12
CA GLU A 14 -27.73 23.81 21.20
C GLU A 14 -27.53 24.56 22.52
N PRO A 15 -28.58 24.68 23.35
CA PRO A 15 -28.44 25.09 24.74
C PRO A 15 -27.39 24.19 25.41
N ALA A 16 -26.51 24.76 26.24
CA ALA A 16 -25.45 23.99 26.89
C ALA A 16 -26.05 22.96 27.86
N TRP A 17 -26.33 21.77 27.35
CA TRP A 17 -26.85 20.66 28.15
C TRP A 17 -25.75 20.16 29.09
N GLY A 18 -25.94 20.35 30.40
CA GLY A 18 -25.00 19.98 31.45
C GLY A 18 -23.58 20.52 31.22
N ALA A 19 -23.30 21.77 31.59
CA ALA A 19 -21.94 22.28 31.50
C ALA A 19 -21.06 21.70 32.63
N ASP A 20 -19.87 21.21 32.28
CA ASP A 20 -18.87 20.68 33.24
C ASP A 20 -17.94 21.78 33.81
N GLY A 21 -18.27 23.05 33.58
CA GLY A 21 -17.44 24.20 33.95
C GLY A 21 -16.32 24.55 32.95
N SER A 22 -16.03 23.72 31.94
CA SER A 22 -15.07 24.03 30.86
C SER A 22 -15.64 24.96 29.79
N GLY A 23 -16.94 25.20 29.87
CA GLY A 23 -17.68 26.04 28.95
C GLY A 23 -18.34 25.31 27.78
N LEU A 24 -18.09 24.01 27.65
CA LEU A 24 -18.71 23.15 26.65
C LEU A 24 -19.98 22.48 27.21
N CYS A 25 -20.90 22.05 26.34
CA CYS A 25 -21.98 21.15 26.72
C CYS A 25 -21.42 19.74 27.00
N LEU A 26 -22.18 18.88 27.68
CA LEU A 26 -21.78 17.51 27.95
C LEU A 26 -21.32 16.78 26.69
N CYS A 27 -21.98 16.97 25.55
CA CYS A 27 -21.66 16.27 24.32
C CYS A 27 -20.32 16.69 23.72
N HIS A 28 -19.86 17.93 23.94
CA HIS A 28 -18.59 18.45 23.42
C HIS A 28 -17.47 18.44 24.47
N SER A 29 -17.79 18.19 25.74
CA SER A 29 -16.81 18.14 26.81
C SER A 29 -16.06 16.79 26.84
N PRO A 30 -14.71 16.80 26.89
CA PRO A 30 -13.92 15.60 27.13
C PRO A 30 -14.06 15.04 28.55
N GLN A 31 -14.67 15.80 29.49
CA GLN A 31 -14.82 15.38 30.89
C GLN A 31 -16.11 14.59 31.14
N ASN A 32 -16.99 14.49 30.14
CA ASN A 32 -18.30 13.82 30.26
C ASN A 32 -18.23 12.31 30.59
N GLY A 33 -17.03 11.71 30.54
CA GLY A 33 -16.79 10.31 30.87
C GLY A 33 -16.29 10.03 32.28
N LYS A 34 -16.14 11.05 33.14
CA LYS A 34 -15.70 10.86 34.53
C LYS A 34 -16.78 10.25 35.42
N ASP A 35 -18.04 10.50 35.11
CA ASP A 35 -19.21 10.06 35.88
C ASP A 35 -20.10 9.15 35.02
N GLU A 36 -20.49 8.01 35.57
CA GLU A 36 -21.24 6.98 34.84
C GLU A 36 -22.65 7.45 34.46
N LEU A 37 -23.31 8.24 35.31
CA LEU A 37 -24.64 8.78 35.03
C LEU A 37 -24.59 9.74 33.84
N THR A 38 -23.56 10.59 33.80
CA THR A 38 -23.30 11.54 32.71
C THR A 38 -23.01 10.79 31.41
N ALA A 39 -22.16 9.77 31.45
CA ALA A 39 -21.86 8.93 30.29
C ALA A 39 -23.13 8.22 29.75
N ARG A 40 -23.93 7.62 30.64
CA ARG A 40 -25.23 7.02 30.28
C ARG A 40 -26.18 8.03 29.67
N ALA A 41 -26.19 9.27 30.17
CA ALA A 41 -27.03 10.33 29.63
C ALA A 41 -26.60 10.73 28.21
N VAL A 42 -25.30 10.91 27.95
CA VAL A 42 -24.77 11.24 26.62
C VAL A 42 -25.15 10.15 25.61
N TRP A 43 -24.95 8.88 25.97
CA TRP A 43 -25.31 7.75 25.11
C TRP A 43 -26.83 7.60 24.92
N ARG A 44 -27.63 7.92 25.93
CA ARG A 44 -29.10 7.96 25.80
C ARG A 44 -29.53 9.03 24.82
N ARG A 45 -28.96 10.25 24.92
CA ARG A 45 -29.22 11.35 23.97
C ARG A 45 -28.80 10.96 22.56
N ALA A 46 -27.60 10.40 22.41
CA ALA A 46 -27.12 9.95 21.10
C ALA A 46 -28.08 8.96 20.44
N ARG A 47 -28.49 7.90 21.15
CA ARG A 47 -29.44 6.90 20.61
C ARG A 47 -30.84 7.48 20.32
N HIS A 48 -31.29 8.45 21.11
CA HIS A 48 -32.54 9.15 20.86
C HIS A 48 -32.49 9.96 19.55
N LEU A 49 -31.39 10.69 19.31
CA LEU A 49 -31.19 11.46 18.08
C LEU A 49 -31.23 10.57 16.82
N VAL A 50 -30.65 9.36 16.87
CA VAL A 50 -30.72 8.43 15.73
C VAL A 50 -32.16 7.95 15.46
N ALA A 51 -32.99 7.85 16.50
CA ALA A 51 -34.35 7.33 16.38
C ALA A 51 -35.32 8.36 15.78
N GLU A 52 -35.09 9.65 16.04
CA GLU A 52 -36.05 10.72 15.75
C GLU A 52 -35.62 11.67 14.64
N GLU A 53 -34.32 11.89 14.45
CA GLU A 53 -33.79 12.96 13.58
C GLU A 53 -32.60 12.49 12.72
N SER A 54 -32.05 13.41 11.92
CA SER A 54 -30.75 13.25 11.25
C SER A 54 -29.63 13.65 12.20
N PRO A 55 -28.90 12.69 12.80
CA PRO A 55 -28.01 13.01 13.91
C PRO A 55 -26.72 13.68 13.43
N ASP A 56 -26.42 14.85 14.01
CA ASP A 56 -25.15 15.53 13.88
C ASP A 56 -24.33 15.44 15.18
N TYR A 57 -23.32 14.58 15.14
CA TYR A 57 -22.36 14.37 16.22
C TYR A 57 -21.02 15.07 15.96
N SER A 58 -21.00 16.12 15.15
CA SER A 58 -19.77 16.82 14.82
C SER A 58 -19.04 17.33 16.06
N GLY A 59 -17.79 16.91 16.23
CA GLY A 59 -16.95 17.23 17.38
C GLY A 59 -17.38 16.62 18.71
N TRP A 60 -18.37 15.73 18.72
CA TRP A 60 -18.84 15.12 19.98
C TRP A 60 -17.75 14.27 20.62
N HIS A 61 -17.68 14.32 21.95
CA HIS A 61 -16.91 13.41 22.76
C HIS A 61 -17.83 12.32 23.31
N PHE A 62 -17.69 11.09 22.82
CA PHE A 62 -18.39 9.93 23.32
C PHE A 62 -17.56 9.30 24.45
N PRO A 63 -18.03 9.35 25.71
CA PRO A 63 -17.36 8.66 26.81
C PRO A 63 -17.49 7.15 26.64
N PRO A 64 -16.73 6.33 27.38
CA PRO A 64 -16.96 4.88 27.42
C PRO A 64 -18.43 4.57 27.74
N ASP A 65 -19.08 3.73 26.92
CA ASP A 65 -20.50 3.38 27.13
C ASP A 65 -20.61 2.40 28.30
N PRO A 66 -21.22 2.80 29.44
CA PRO A 66 -21.37 1.90 30.59
C PRO A 66 -22.30 0.72 30.29
N ASP A 67 -23.20 0.87 29.31
CA ASP A 67 -24.09 -0.19 28.86
C ASP A 67 -23.46 -1.06 27.76
N GLY A 68 -22.34 -0.63 27.20
CA GLY A 68 -21.65 -1.33 26.13
C GLY A 68 -22.50 -1.56 24.87
N LYS A 69 -23.51 -0.74 24.60
CA LYS A 69 -24.39 -0.91 23.43
C LYS A 69 -23.87 -0.14 22.21
N GLY A 70 -23.29 1.03 22.43
CA GLY A 70 -22.90 1.95 21.39
C GLY A 70 -24.03 2.18 20.39
N PHE A 71 -23.71 1.98 19.11
CA PHE A 71 -24.62 1.96 17.96
C PHE A 71 -24.71 0.57 17.30
N GLU A 72 -24.54 -0.50 18.08
CA GLU A 72 -24.65 -1.87 17.54
C GLU A 72 -26.05 -2.12 16.96
N ALA A 73 -26.10 -2.66 15.75
CA ALA A 73 -27.31 -2.96 15.00
C ALA A 73 -28.28 -1.77 14.80
N VAL A 74 -27.80 -0.54 14.99
CA VAL A 74 -28.58 0.67 14.76
C VAL A 74 -28.69 0.96 13.27
N THR A 75 -29.86 1.44 12.83
CA THR A 75 -30.07 1.91 11.46
C THR A 75 -30.12 3.43 11.43
N PHE A 76 -29.12 4.03 10.79
CA PHE A 76 -29.09 5.45 10.44
C PHE A 76 -29.82 5.62 9.11
N ARG A 77 -31.02 6.20 9.15
CA ARG A 77 -31.88 6.39 7.97
C ARG A 77 -31.40 7.55 7.10
N ASP A 78 -31.03 8.64 7.74
CA ASP A 78 -30.49 9.83 7.10
C ASP A 78 -28.97 9.91 7.23
N ARG A 79 -28.39 11.05 6.85
CA ARG A 79 -26.95 11.28 6.95
C ARG A 79 -26.51 11.15 8.40
N ALA A 80 -25.50 10.33 8.64
CA ALA A 80 -24.90 10.15 9.96
C ALA A 80 -23.59 10.92 10.02
N VAL A 81 -23.53 11.97 10.83
CA VAL A 81 -22.35 12.86 10.90
C VAL A 81 -21.63 12.64 12.23
N PHE A 82 -20.37 12.23 12.15
CA PHE A 82 -19.42 12.02 13.24
C PHE A 82 -18.10 12.75 12.97
N GLY A 83 -18.14 13.79 12.13
CA GLY A 83 -16.96 14.56 11.74
C GLY A 83 -16.23 15.15 12.94
N GLY A 84 -14.97 14.81 13.14
CA GLY A 84 -14.17 15.25 14.29
C GLY A 84 -14.65 14.71 15.65
N ALA A 85 -15.54 13.71 15.68
CA ALA A 85 -15.99 13.10 16.93
C ALA A 85 -14.88 12.25 17.56
N THR A 86 -14.85 12.19 18.89
CA THR A 86 -13.90 11.39 19.67
C THR A 86 -14.65 10.29 20.41
N PHE A 87 -14.27 9.03 20.20
CA PHE A 87 -14.75 7.89 20.97
C PHE A 87 -13.71 7.47 21.99
N ALA A 88 -13.90 7.84 23.25
CA ALA A 88 -12.96 7.58 24.34
C ALA A 88 -12.97 6.12 24.80
N GLY A 89 -14.11 5.43 24.69
CA GLY A 89 -14.23 3.99 24.89
C GLY A 89 -14.52 3.25 23.59
N GLU A 90 -14.91 1.98 23.70
CA GLU A 90 -15.17 1.15 22.52
C GLU A 90 -16.29 1.72 21.64
N ALA A 91 -15.96 2.00 20.38
CA ALA A 91 -16.91 2.50 19.39
C ALA A 91 -17.59 1.34 18.69
N ARG A 92 -18.76 0.93 19.19
CA ARG A 92 -19.52 -0.20 18.66
C ARG A 92 -20.49 0.24 17.56
N PHE A 93 -20.18 -0.11 16.32
CA PHE A 93 -21.00 0.03 15.11
C PHE A 93 -21.26 -1.33 14.44
N ALA A 94 -21.03 -2.43 15.16
CA ALA A 94 -21.20 -3.77 14.63
C ALA A 94 -22.63 -3.95 14.09
N ARG A 95 -22.75 -4.46 12.86
CA ARG A 95 -24.02 -4.67 12.15
C ARG A 95 -24.87 -3.40 11.97
N ALA A 96 -24.33 -2.21 12.21
CA ALA A 96 -25.02 -0.95 11.95
C ALA A 96 -25.32 -0.80 10.46
N VAL A 97 -26.40 -0.10 10.14
CA VAL A 97 -26.86 0.14 8.77
C VAL A 97 -26.91 1.63 8.51
N PHE A 98 -26.06 2.12 7.61
CA PHE A 98 -26.05 3.50 7.14
C PHE A 98 -26.73 3.55 5.77
N ARG A 99 -27.96 4.09 5.74
CA ARG A 99 -28.77 4.18 4.51
C ARG A 99 -28.34 5.36 3.63
N ALA A 100 -27.95 6.48 4.25
CA ALA A 100 -27.38 7.63 3.58
C ALA A 100 -25.87 7.76 3.89
N ALA A 101 -25.27 8.90 3.52
CA ALA A 101 -23.85 9.14 3.70
C ALA A 101 -23.45 9.06 5.19
N ALA A 102 -22.33 8.39 5.46
CA ALA A 102 -21.75 8.27 6.78
C ALA A 102 -20.41 9.01 6.82
N ASP A 103 -20.33 10.02 7.67
CA ASP A 103 -19.20 10.95 7.73
C ASP A 103 -18.47 10.77 9.06
N PHE A 104 -17.28 10.19 9.02
CA PHE A 104 -16.36 10.02 10.14
C PHE A 104 -15.06 10.81 9.90
N GLN A 105 -15.11 11.86 9.07
CA GLN A 105 -13.92 12.63 8.70
C GLN A 105 -13.25 13.22 9.95
N GLY A 106 -11.97 12.98 10.15
CA GLY A 106 -11.24 13.49 11.31
C GLY A 106 -11.66 12.88 12.66
N ALA A 107 -12.48 11.83 12.69
CA ALA A 107 -12.87 11.19 13.94
C ALA A 107 -11.68 10.49 14.63
N SER A 108 -11.65 10.52 15.95
CA SER A 108 -10.63 9.83 16.76
C SER A 108 -11.26 8.66 17.53
N PHE A 109 -10.77 7.45 17.26
CA PHE A 109 -11.17 6.23 17.97
C PHE A 109 -10.05 5.84 18.93
N VAL A 110 -10.20 6.20 20.20
CA VAL A 110 -9.16 6.01 21.23
C VAL A 110 -9.07 4.55 21.65
N ALA A 111 -10.21 3.88 21.82
CA ALA A 111 -10.28 2.45 22.06
C ALA A 111 -10.74 1.70 20.79
N ALA A 112 -11.05 0.41 20.93
CA ALA A 112 -11.40 -0.43 19.77
C ALA A 112 -12.64 0.11 19.05
N ALA A 113 -12.57 0.13 17.71
CA ALA A 113 -13.67 0.54 16.84
C ALA A 113 -14.17 -0.67 16.06
N ASP A 114 -15.41 -1.06 16.31
CA ASP A 114 -16.01 -2.25 15.72
C ASP A 114 -17.09 -1.88 14.71
N PHE A 115 -16.77 -2.00 13.42
CA PHE A 115 -17.68 -1.87 12.28
C PHE A 115 -17.98 -3.24 11.65
N SER A 116 -17.80 -4.33 12.39
CA SER A 116 -17.95 -5.68 11.85
C SER A 116 -19.38 -5.93 11.36
N GLY A 117 -19.51 -6.36 10.11
CA GLY A 117 -20.80 -6.59 9.46
C GLY A 117 -21.63 -5.33 9.21
N ALA A 118 -21.07 -4.13 9.43
CA ALA A 118 -21.75 -2.87 9.12
C ALA A 118 -22.03 -2.75 7.61
N ARG A 119 -23.09 -2.04 7.26
CA ARG A 119 -23.54 -1.86 5.87
C ARG A 119 -23.67 -0.39 5.55
N PHE A 120 -22.88 0.08 4.60
CA PHE A 120 -22.90 1.44 4.09
C PHE A 120 -23.52 1.43 2.69
N TYR A 121 -24.74 1.93 2.56
CA TYR A 121 -25.46 1.99 1.28
C TYR A 121 -25.10 3.21 0.44
N SER A 122 -24.51 4.23 1.06
CA SER A 122 -23.99 5.44 0.42
C SER A 122 -22.52 5.63 0.78
N THR A 123 -21.94 6.76 0.41
CA THR A 123 -20.52 7.06 0.63
C THR A 123 -20.16 7.00 2.11
N ALA A 124 -19.04 6.35 2.43
CA ALA A 124 -18.48 6.31 3.77
C ALA A 124 -17.14 7.06 3.79
N GLU A 125 -17.05 8.12 4.58
CA GLU A 125 -15.89 9.00 4.64
C GLU A 125 -15.20 8.84 5.99
N PHE A 126 -13.94 8.40 5.99
CA PHE A 126 -13.09 8.27 7.16
C PHE A 126 -11.79 9.09 7.02
N SER A 127 -11.69 9.95 5.99
CA SER A 127 -10.47 10.71 5.71
C SER A 127 -10.00 11.51 6.93
N GLY A 128 -8.72 11.43 7.24
CA GLY A 128 -8.12 12.10 8.39
C GLY A 128 -8.52 11.53 9.76
N SER A 129 -9.30 10.45 9.81
CA SER A 129 -9.59 9.75 11.06
C SER A 129 -8.36 9.01 11.58
N THR A 130 -8.33 8.78 12.90
CA THR A 130 -7.27 8.02 13.57
C THR A 130 -7.86 6.90 14.42
N PHE A 131 -7.40 5.67 14.18
CA PHE A 131 -7.71 4.48 14.95
C PHE A 131 -6.50 4.12 15.82
N HIS A 132 -6.55 4.52 17.10
CA HIS A 132 -5.45 4.31 18.04
C HIS A 132 -5.34 2.83 18.48
N ALA A 133 -6.48 2.15 18.56
CA ALA A 133 -6.57 0.73 18.91
C ALA A 133 -7.06 -0.11 17.71
N GLU A 134 -7.59 -1.31 17.98
CA GLU A 134 -8.06 -2.21 16.94
C GLU A 134 -9.26 -1.63 16.17
N ALA A 135 -9.19 -1.63 14.85
CA ALA A 135 -10.24 -1.22 13.94
C ALA A 135 -10.75 -2.43 13.15
N ALA A 136 -11.96 -2.89 13.46
CA ALA A 136 -12.56 -4.07 12.85
C ALA A 136 -13.61 -3.66 11.80
N PHE A 137 -13.33 -3.94 10.54
CA PHE A 137 -14.25 -3.84 9.40
C PHE A 137 -14.57 -5.23 8.83
N GLU A 138 -14.47 -6.27 9.67
CA GLU A 138 -14.69 -7.65 9.24
C GLU A 138 -16.11 -7.83 8.67
N ARG A 139 -16.22 -8.35 7.45
CA ARG A 139 -17.51 -8.53 6.73
C ARG A 139 -18.31 -7.23 6.50
N ALA A 140 -17.69 -6.07 6.70
CA ALA A 140 -18.32 -4.79 6.38
C ALA A 140 -18.60 -4.70 4.88
N ARG A 141 -19.70 -4.03 4.50
CA ARG A 141 -20.10 -3.88 3.11
C ARG A 141 -20.25 -2.40 2.76
N PHE A 142 -19.50 -1.96 1.76
CA PHE A 142 -19.54 -0.61 1.21
C PHE A 142 -20.13 -0.70 -0.19
N ILE A 143 -21.38 -0.27 -0.35
CA ILE A 143 -22.10 -0.31 -1.63
C ILE A 143 -21.57 0.78 -2.56
N GLU A 144 -21.43 1.99 -2.04
CA GLU A 144 -20.78 3.11 -2.70
C GLU A 144 -19.32 3.25 -2.23
N ARG A 145 -18.63 4.27 -2.75
CA ARG A 145 -17.20 4.49 -2.48
C ARG A 145 -16.93 4.72 -0.98
N ALA A 146 -15.94 3.98 -0.46
CA ALA A 146 -15.38 4.20 0.86
C ALA A 146 -14.05 4.96 0.74
N ARG A 147 -13.86 6.01 1.54
CA ARG A 147 -12.59 6.74 1.60
C ARG A 147 -12.03 6.60 3.00
N PHE A 148 -10.88 5.94 3.11
CA PHE A 148 -10.23 5.75 4.39
C PHE A 148 -9.26 6.88 4.67
N ARG A 149 -8.23 7.06 3.83
CA ARG A 149 -7.18 8.09 4.01
C ARG A 149 -6.88 8.39 5.49
N ALA A 150 -6.68 7.32 6.27
CA ALA A 150 -6.76 7.31 7.73
C ALA A 150 -5.49 6.74 8.34
N ALA A 151 -5.23 7.08 9.60
CA ALA A 151 -4.15 6.50 10.38
C ALA A 151 -4.69 5.33 11.21
N PHE A 152 -4.20 4.12 10.93
CA PHE A 152 -4.45 2.91 11.71
C PHE A 152 -3.21 2.60 12.56
N GLU A 153 -3.16 3.12 13.78
CA GLU A 153 -2.05 2.88 14.70
C GLU A 153 -2.12 1.49 15.33
N GLY A 154 -3.34 1.03 15.62
CA GLY A 154 -3.64 -0.34 16.02
C GLY A 154 -3.89 -1.29 14.85
N ARG A 155 -4.26 -2.54 15.15
CA ARG A 155 -4.54 -3.55 14.12
C ARG A 155 -5.77 -3.15 13.28
N ALA A 156 -5.68 -3.31 11.97
CA ALA A 156 -6.78 -3.05 11.05
C ALA A 156 -7.26 -4.36 10.40
N CYS A 157 -8.49 -4.78 10.66
CA CYS A 157 -9.05 -6.02 10.12
C CYS A 157 -10.11 -5.72 9.06
N PHE A 158 -9.82 -5.97 7.79
CA PHE A 158 -10.75 -5.86 6.67
C PHE A 158 -11.17 -7.24 6.13
N ARG A 159 -10.96 -8.32 6.89
CA ARG A 159 -11.25 -9.68 6.41
C ARG A 159 -12.69 -9.79 5.93
N TRP A 160 -12.89 -10.41 4.77
CA TRP A 160 -14.22 -10.59 4.17
C TRP A 160 -15.01 -9.31 3.88
N ALA A 161 -14.39 -8.13 3.98
CA ALA A 161 -15.04 -6.88 3.61
C ALA A 161 -15.34 -6.86 2.10
N ALA A 162 -16.39 -6.15 1.71
CA ALA A 162 -16.77 -5.96 0.32
C ALA A 162 -16.80 -4.47 -0.03
N PHE A 163 -15.96 -4.07 -0.98
CA PHE A 163 -15.90 -2.70 -1.50
C PHE A 163 -16.54 -2.63 -2.88
N ASN A 164 -17.87 -2.65 -2.93
CA ASN A 164 -18.61 -2.70 -4.20
C ASN A 164 -18.50 -1.39 -4.99
N GLY A 165 -18.44 -0.24 -4.32
CA GLY A 165 -18.22 1.08 -4.93
C GLY A 165 -16.74 1.49 -4.95
N GLY A 166 -15.84 0.58 -4.56
CA GLY A 166 -14.42 0.82 -4.42
C GLY A 166 -14.01 1.43 -3.08
N ALA A 167 -12.71 1.47 -2.84
CA ALA A 167 -12.08 1.99 -1.64
C ALA A 167 -10.83 2.81 -1.95
N ASP A 168 -10.67 3.92 -1.24
CA ASP A 168 -9.48 4.75 -1.31
C ASP A 168 -8.69 4.69 0.01
N PHE A 169 -7.55 4.01 -0.01
CA PHE A 169 -6.57 3.95 1.07
C PHE A 169 -5.32 4.81 0.79
N SER A 170 -5.31 5.64 -0.26
CA SER A 170 -4.21 6.61 -0.47
C SER A 170 -4.06 7.54 0.74
N GLY A 171 -2.83 7.87 1.11
CA GLY A 171 -2.51 8.61 2.32
C GLY A 171 -2.82 7.87 3.63
N SER A 172 -3.26 6.60 3.59
CA SER A 172 -3.47 5.82 4.81
C SER A 172 -2.15 5.26 5.34
N ALA A 173 -2.02 5.22 6.67
CA ALA A 173 -0.88 4.66 7.36
C ALA A 173 -1.32 3.50 8.25
N PHE A 174 -0.67 2.34 8.11
CA PHE A 174 -0.88 1.14 8.91
C PHE A 174 0.33 0.93 9.82
N GLY A 175 0.21 1.39 11.08
CA GLY A 175 1.23 1.32 12.14
C GLY A 175 1.31 -0.04 12.84
N ALA A 176 0.32 -0.90 12.65
CA ALA A 176 0.33 -2.30 13.07
C ALA A 176 -0.14 -3.21 11.92
N GLU A 177 -0.46 -4.47 12.25
CA GLU A 177 -0.92 -5.45 11.28
C GLU A 177 -2.24 -5.02 10.61
N ALA A 178 -2.28 -5.13 9.28
CA ALA A 178 -3.46 -4.85 8.47
C ALA A 178 -3.83 -6.08 7.64
N ASP A 179 -5.02 -6.65 7.88
CA ASP A 179 -5.46 -7.87 7.23
C ASP A 179 -6.55 -7.60 6.18
N PHE A 180 -6.19 -7.78 4.91
CA PHE A 180 -7.06 -7.66 3.73
C PHE A 180 -7.46 -9.02 3.14
N SER A 181 -7.31 -10.10 3.90
CA SER A 181 -7.60 -11.45 3.41
C SER A 181 -9.09 -11.61 3.06
N TYR A 182 -9.36 -12.24 1.92
CA TYR A 182 -10.72 -12.50 1.43
C TYR A 182 -11.57 -11.25 1.16
N VAL A 183 -10.97 -10.06 1.06
CA VAL A 183 -11.65 -8.85 0.61
C VAL A 183 -12.18 -9.06 -0.81
N ARG A 184 -13.41 -8.61 -1.05
CA ARG A 184 -14.07 -8.69 -2.36
C ARG A 184 -14.19 -7.31 -2.98
N VAL A 185 -13.74 -7.20 -4.22
CA VAL A 185 -13.87 -6.02 -5.07
C VAL A 185 -14.45 -6.51 -6.40
N PRO A 186 -15.70 -6.17 -6.74
CA PRO A 186 -16.29 -6.56 -8.01
C PRO A 186 -15.59 -5.85 -9.19
N ALA A 187 -15.74 -6.39 -10.39
CA ALA A 187 -15.20 -5.76 -11.60
C ALA A 187 -15.77 -4.34 -11.76
N GLY A 188 -14.90 -3.38 -12.10
CA GLY A 188 -15.24 -1.96 -12.22
C GLY A 188 -15.09 -1.15 -10.92
N ALA A 189 -15.08 -1.81 -9.75
CA ALA A 189 -14.74 -1.15 -8.50
C ALA A 189 -13.22 -1.03 -8.34
N ASP A 190 -12.77 0.07 -7.74
CA ASP A 190 -11.36 0.38 -7.60
C ASP A 190 -10.89 0.28 -6.16
N VAL A 191 -9.68 -0.19 -5.91
CA VAL A 191 -9.05 -0.12 -4.59
C VAL A 191 -7.66 0.45 -4.74
N VAL A 192 -7.43 1.60 -4.12
CA VAL A 192 -6.21 2.39 -4.28
C VAL A 192 -5.40 2.39 -2.98
N PHE A 193 -4.12 2.11 -3.10
CA PHE A 193 -3.11 2.29 -2.04
C PHE A 193 -1.93 3.11 -2.57
N ASP A 194 -1.23 3.79 -1.67
CA ASP A 194 0.04 4.41 -2.02
C ASP A 194 1.10 3.36 -2.36
N LEU A 195 1.94 3.66 -3.34
CA LEU A 195 3.06 2.80 -3.69
C LEU A 195 4.21 2.99 -2.68
N PRO A 196 4.97 1.93 -2.39
CA PRO A 196 6.07 2.02 -1.45
C PRO A 196 7.16 2.96 -1.99
N SER A 197 7.48 4.02 -1.24
CA SER A 197 8.54 4.97 -1.57
C SER A 197 9.79 4.75 -0.70
N TRP A 198 10.85 5.54 -0.95
CA TRP A 198 12.04 5.56 -0.10
C TRP A 198 11.87 6.41 1.16
N LEU A 199 10.96 7.39 1.14
CA LEU A 199 10.61 8.26 2.29
C LEU A 199 9.67 7.59 3.29
N GLY A 200 9.00 6.51 2.88
CA GLY A 200 8.02 5.80 3.68
C GLY A 200 7.05 5.00 2.80
N GLY A 201 6.30 4.09 3.40
CA GLY A 201 5.23 3.37 2.73
C GLY A 201 3.98 3.34 3.60
N PRO A 202 2.81 3.00 3.04
CA PRO A 202 1.56 2.95 3.78
C PRO A 202 1.58 1.88 4.89
N PHE A 203 2.43 0.86 4.77
CA PHE A 203 2.57 -0.21 5.77
C PHE A 203 3.86 -0.05 6.57
N ARG A 204 3.78 -0.22 7.90
CA ARG A 204 4.94 -0.18 8.80
C ARG A 204 6.03 -1.17 8.37
N GLN A 205 5.65 -2.40 8.03
CA GLN A 205 6.56 -3.36 7.42
C GLN A 205 6.14 -3.64 5.98
N ARG A 206 7.15 -3.73 5.09
CA ARG A 206 6.89 -4.00 3.67
C ARG A 206 6.11 -5.29 3.40
N CYS A 207 6.25 -6.32 4.24
CA CYS A 207 5.57 -7.60 4.06
C CYS A 207 4.06 -7.56 4.40
N GLU A 208 3.61 -6.61 5.21
CA GLU A 208 2.19 -6.49 5.60
C GLU A 208 1.32 -6.05 4.41
N GLY A 209 1.90 -5.29 3.46
CA GLY A 209 1.20 -4.83 2.27
C GLY A 209 0.98 -5.88 1.17
N GLU A 210 1.45 -7.11 1.31
CA GLU A 210 1.37 -8.14 0.25
C GLU A 210 -0.07 -8.35 -0.26
N THR A 211 -0.99 -8.65 0.65
CA THR A 211 -2.40 -8.92 0.32
C THR A 211 -3.11 -7.67 -0.20
N ALA A 212 -2.78 -6.49 0.36
CA ALA A 212 -3.32 -5.21 -0.08
C ALA A 212 -2.91 -4.86 -1.52
N TYR A 213 -1.63 -5.00 -1.86
CA TYR A 213 -1.16 -4.74 -3.23
C TYR A 213 -1.69 -5.78 -4.22
N ARG A 214 -1.87 -7.04 -3.80
CA ARG A 214 -2.53 -8.05 -4.63
C ARG A 214 -3.98 -7.68 -4.95
N LEU A 215 -4.72 -7.17 -3.96
CA LEU A 215 -6.08 -6.68 -4.13
C LEU A 215 -6.12 -5.49 -5.10
N ALA A 216 -5.28 -4.48 -4.87
CA ALA A 216 -5.19 -3.28 -5.69
C ALA A 216 -4.81 -3.58 -7.14
N LYS A 217 -3.86 -4.51 -7.35
CA LYS A 217 -3.50 -5.04 -8.68
C LYS A 217 -4.71 -5.65 -9.39
N GLY A 218 -5.50 -6.47 -8.70
CA GLY A 218 -6.70 -7.08 -9.26
C GLY A 218 -7.76 -6.04 -9.66
N ALA A 219 -7.98 -5.04 -8.80
CA ALA A 219 -8.90 -3.94 -9.06
C ALA A 219 -8.46 -3.11 -10.28
N ALA A 220 -7.20 -2.67 -10.33
CA ALA A 220 -6.65 -1.90 -11.45
C ALA A 220 -6.71 -2.69 -12.78
N GLY A 221 -6.35 -3.97 -12.75
CA GLY A 221 -6.43 -4.85 -13.93
C GLY A 221 -7.87 -5.02 -14.44
N SER A 222 -8.86 -5.11 -13.55
CA SER A 222 -10.28 -5.23 -13.95
C SER A 222 -10.82 -3.98 -14.68
N ARG A 223 -10.16 -2.84 -14.51
CA ARG A 223 -10.48 -1.56 -15.18
C ARG A 223 -9.64 -1.29 -16.44
N GLY A 224 -8.74 -2.21 -16.80
CA GLY A 224 -7.81 -2.02 -17.91
C GLY A 224 -6.65 -1.06 -17.63
N ASP A 225 -6.40 -0.69 -16.37
CA ASP A 225 -5.25 0.12 -15.98
C ASP A 225 -4.03 -0.78 -15.72
N TYR A 226 -3.47 -1.31 -16.82
CA TYR A 226 -2.36 -2.25 -16.76
C TYR A 226 -1.05 -1.62 -16.26
N GLY A 227 -0.89 -0.31 -16.43
CA GLY A 227 0.25 0.44 -15.92
C GLY A 227 0.27 0.41 -14.40
N LEU A 228 -0.83 0.85 -13.77
CA LEU A 228 -0.96 0.85 -12.31
C LEU A 228 -0.97 -0.58 -11.74
N ALA A 229 -1.61 -1.53 -12.43
CA ALA A 229 -1.58 -2.94 -12.04
C ALA A 229 -0.14 -3.50 -12.01
N GLY A 230 0.71 -3.10 -12.95
CA GLY A 230 2.13 -3.43 -12.96
C GLY A 230 2.90 -2.85 -11.77
N GLU A 231 2.60 -1.60 -11.39
CA GLU A 231 3.21 -0.97 -10.21
C GLU A 231 2.82 -1.68 -8.90
N TYR A 232 1.54 -2.05 -8.75
CA TYR A 232 1.09 -2.86 -7.62
C TYR A 232 1.66 -4.27 -7.65
N HIS A 233 1.83 -4.88 -8.82
CA HIS A 233 2.52 -6.17 -8.92
C HIS A 233 3.97 -6.06 -8.44
N TYR A 234 4.70 -5.02 -8.86
CA TYR A 234 6.06 -4.77 -8.40
C TYR A 234 6.11 -4.56 -6.87
N ALA A 235 5.15 -3.82 -6.31
CA ALA A 235 5.04 -3.60 -4.87
C ALA A 235 4.75 -4.90 -4.10
N GLU A 236 3.82 -5.72 -4.58
CA GLU A 236 3.52 -7.06 -4.06
C GLU A 236 4.78 -7.95 -4.05
N GLN A 237 5.51 -8.01 -5.17
CA GLN A 237 6.73 -8.83 -5.25
C GLN A 237 7.82 -8.34 -4.30
N CYS A 238 7.97 -7.02 -4.12
CA CYS A 238 8.88 -6.46 -3.12
C CYS A 238 8.47 -6.83 -1.67
N ALA A 239 7.17 -6.92 -1.39
CA ALA A 239 6.65 -7.35 -0.09
C ALA A 239 6.97 -8.84 0.19
N ILE A 240 6.74 -9.71 -0.80
CA ILE A 240 7.04 -11.15 -0.73
C ILE A 240 8.54 -11.37 -0.53
N GLU A 241 9.38 -10.70 -1.32
CA GLU A 241 10.84 -10.78 -1.21
C GLU A 241 11.32 -10.38 0.18
N HIS A 242 10.77 -9.29 0.74
CA HIS A 242 11.11 -8.83 2.08
C HIS A 242 10.73 -9.87 3.16
N ARG A 243 9.55 -10.51 3.01
CA ARG A 243 9.12 -11.60 3.87
C ARG A 243 10.08 -12.80 3.79
N HIS A 244 10.40 -13.27 2.58
CA HIS A 244 11.36 -14.37 2.37
C HIS A 244 12.70 -14.11 3.05
N ARG A 245 13.26 -12.91 2.88
CA ARG A 245 14.53 -12.53 3.52
C ARG A 245 14.47 -12.58 5.05
N ARG A 246 13.37 -12.14 5.64
CA ARG A 246 13.16 -12.25 7.10
C ARG A 246 13.01 -13.70 7.55
N THR A 247 12.28 -14.52 6.79
CA THR A 247 12.00 -15.93 7.15
C THR A 247 13.24 -16.82 7.01
N TYR A 248 13.97 -16.75 5.90
CA TYR A 248 15.12 -17.62 5.66
C TYR A 248 16.42 -17.10 6.26
N GLY A 249 16.52 -15.79 6.47
CA GLY A 249 17.71 -15.12 6.98
C GLY A 249 18.90 -15.11 6.00
N TRP A 250 19.95 -14.38 6.35
CA TRP A 250 21.20 -14.30 5.59
C TRP A 250 22.16 -15.43 5.97
N ARG A 251 21.78 -16.68 5.72
CA ARG A 251 22.61 -17.87 6.03
C ARG A 251 23.01 -18.61 4.75
N PRO A 252 24.24 -18.42 4.23
CA PRO A 252 24.67 -18.92 2.92
C PRO A 252 24.50 -20.43 2.69
N TRP A 253 24.52 -21.22 3.77
CA TRP A 253 24.43 -22.68 3.75
C TRP A 253 23.00 -23.22 3.59
N ARG A 254 21.97 -22.37 3.63
CA ARG A 254 20.57 -22.79 3.47
C ARG A 254 20.14 -22.62 2.02
N LEU A 255 19.40 -23.58 1.47
CA LEU A 255 18.81 -23.47 0.12
C LEU A 255 17.94 -22.21 -0.02
N GLY A 256 17.22 -21.83 1.06
CA GLY A 256 16.41 -20.62 1.10
C GLY A 256 17.21 -19.32 0.94
N PHE A 257 18.50 -19.30 1.31
CA PHE A 257 19.38 -18.14 1.07
C PHE A 257 19.66 -17.97 -0.43
N TRP A 258 20.12 -19.03 -1.10
CA TRP A 258 20.44 -18.95 -2.54
C TRP A 258 19.21 -18.60 -3.36
N ARG A 259 18.04 -19.14 -3.00
CA ARG A 259 16.77 -18.74 -3.61
C ARG A 259 16.49 -17.24 -3.43
N SER A 260 16.60 -16.72 -2.20
CA SER A 260 16.36 -15.30 -1.92
C SER A 260 17.38 -14.38 -2.61
N LEU A 261 18.64 -14.83 -2.72
CA LEU A 261 19.71 -14.11 -3.39
C LEU A 261 19.48 -14.05 -4.90
N LEU A 262 19.06 -15.16 -5.52
CA LEU A 262 18.69 -15.19 -6.93
C LEU A 262 17.45 -14.32 -7.20
N GLU A 263 16.42 -14.37 -6.36
CA GLU A 263 15.26 -13.48 -6.44
C GLU A 263 15.70 -11.99 -6.35
N LEU A 264 16.63 -11.64 -5.46
CA LEU A 264 17.16 -10.28 -5.38
C LEU A 264 17.91 -9.86 -6.65
N ILE A 265 18.88 -10.66 -7.11
CA ILE A 265 19.76 -10.29 -8.22
C ILE A 265 18.98 -10.28 -9.53
N PHE A 266 18.34 -11.40 -9.86
CA PHE A 266 17.68 -11.58 -11.15
C PHE A 266 16.31 -10.93 -11.18
N ALA A 267 15.43 -11.24 -10.22
CA ALA A 267 14.07 -10.76 -10.27
C ALA A 267 13.99 -9.27 -9.95
N ARG A 268 14.61 -8.78 -8.86
CA ARG A 268 14.55 -7.35 -8.54
C ARG A 268 15.56 -6.49 -9.29
N GLY A 269 16.83 -6.92 -9.32
CA GLY A 269 17.94 -6.15 -9.90
C GLY A 269 17.83 -6.01 -11.42
N ILE A 270 17.93 -7.15 -12.12
CA ILE A 270 17.98 -7.19 -13.59
C ILE A 270 16.59 -6.92 -14.20
N PHE A 271 15.56 -7.64 -13.73
CA PHE A 271 14.26 -7.65 -14.42
C PHE A 271 13.20 -6.73 -13.82
N GLY A 272 13.38 -6.29 -12.57
CA GLY A 272 12.35 -5.55 -11.83
C GLY A 272 11.00 -6.26 -11.82
N TYR A 273 11.01 -7.57 -11.57
CA TYR A 273 9.87 -8.49 -11.58
C TYR A 273 9.10 -8.52 -12.91
N GLY A 274 9.76 -8.12 -14.00
CA GLY A 274 9.18 -8.08 -15.35
C GLY A 274 8.38 -6.83 -15.65
N GLU A 275 8.36 -5.87 -14.72
CA GLU A 275 7.63 -4.60 -14.87
C GLU A 275 8.56 -3.45 -15.30
N ARG A 276 9.89 -3.69 -15.35
CA ARG A 276 10.90 -2.64 -15.64
C ARG A 276 11.92 -3.08 -16.71
N PRO A 277 11.52 -3.16 -18.00
CA PRO A 277 12.41 -3.62 -19.08
C PRO A 277 13.64 -2.71 -19.28
N SER A 278 13.55 -1.42 -18.95
CA SER A 278 14.68 -0.49 -19.01
C SER A 278 15.87 -0.92 -18.13
N ARG A 279 15.65 -1.66 -17.04
CA ARG A 279 16.73 -2.20 -16.20
C ARG A 279 17.56 -3.25 -16.92
N ALA A 280 16.93 -4.09 -17.74
CA ALA A 280 17.64 -5.09 -18.54
C ALA A 280 18.53 -4.42 -19.60
N LEU A 281 18.04 -3.33 -20.23
CA LEU A 281 18.83 -2.54 -21.18
C LEU A 281 20.05 -1.88 -20.50
N LEU A 282 19.84 -1.24 -19.36
CA LEU A 282 20.93 -0.62 -18.58
C LEU A 282 21.95 -1.66 -18.09
N MET A 283 21.48 -2.84 -17.68
CA MET A 283 22.37 -3.95 -17.32
C MET A 283 23.18 -4.42 -18.53
N GLY A 284 22.56 -4.53 -19.71
CA GLY A 284 23.28 -4.85 -20.95
C GLY A 284 24.38 -3.83 -21.25
N LEU A 285 24.08 -2.53 -21.15
CA LEU A 285 25.08 -1.48 -21.32
C LEU A 285 26.21 -1.58 -20.29
N ALA A 286 25.88 -1.87 -19.02
CA ALA A 286 26.88 -2.06 -17.98
C ALA A 286 27.77 -3.28 -18.23
N VAL A 287 27.21 -4.39 -18.71
CA VAL A 287 27.96 -5.60 -19.10
C VAL A 287 28.91 -5.27 -20.25
N ILE A 288 28.45 -4.59 -21.29
CA ILE A 288 29.28 -4.15 -22.44
C ILE A 288 30.48 -3.34 -21.94
N VAL A 289 30.22 -2.32 -21.12
CA VAL A 289 31.30 -1.48 -20.59
C VAL A 289 32.25 -2.30 -19.72
N LEU A 290 31.73 -3.13 -18.82
CA LEU A 290 32.54 -3.93 -17.91
C LEU A 290 33.43 -4.95 -18.65
N TRP A 291 32.89 -5.65 -19.66
CA TRP A 291 33.65 -6.60 -20.49
C TRP A 291 34.72 -5.89 -21.33
N ALA A 292 34.38 -4.76 -21.94
CA ALA A 292 35.33 -3.94 -22.70
C ALA A 292 36.56 -3.56 -21.86
N PHE A 293 36.36 -3.15 -20.60
CA PHE A 293 37.45 -2.75 -19.71
C PHE A 293 38.18 -3.91 -19.05
N MET A 294 37.45 -4.90 -18.53
CA MET A 294 38.05 -5.99 -17.74
C MET A 294 38.61 -7.12 -18.61
N ALA A 295 37.83 -7.60 -19.59
CA ALA A 295 38.24 -8.73 -20.42
C ALA A 295 39.18 -8.23 -21.53
N TYR A 296 38.70 -7.31 -22.38
CA TYR A 296 39.42 -6.95 -23.59
C TYR A 296 40.49 -5.86 -23.38
N GLY A 297 40.30 -4.98 -22.40
CA GLY A 297 41.27 -3.94 -22.02
C GLY A 297 42.63 -4.48 -21.56
N SER A 298 42.73 -5.75 -21.17
CA SER A 298 43.98 -6.44 -20.82
C SER A 298 44.74 -7.01 -22.03
N ALA A 299 44.56 -6.41 -23.21
CA ALA A 299 45.08 -6.86 -24.50
C ALA A 299 44.46 -8.18 -25.02
N GLY A 300 43.16 -8.38 -24.76
CA GLY A 300 42.46 -9.63 -25.05
C GLY A 300 42.02 -9.84 -26.50
N ILE A 301 42.08 -8.81 -27.34
CA ILE A 301 41.67 -8.86 -28.77
C ILE A 301 42.84 -8.53 -29.71
N ALA A 302 42.77 -9.03 -30.94
CA ALA A 302 43.71 -8.74 -32.01
C ALA A 302 42.99 -8.74 -33.37
N ARG A 303 43.52 -8.02 -34.37
CA ARG A 303 42.98 -8.04 -35.74
C ARG A 303 43.25 -9.38 -36.44
N ASP A 304 44.44 -9.92 -36.21
CA ASP A 304 44.80 -11.29 -36.54
C ASP A 304 45.61 -11.86 -35.37
N ALA A 305 44.98 -12.76 -34.61
CA ALA A 305 45.57 -13.33 -33.40
C ALA A 305 46.81 -14.19 -33.66
N ARG A 306 47.05 -14.62 -34.91
CA ARG A 306 48.23 -15.42 -35.31
C ARG A 306 49.33 -14.55 -35.92
N ALA A 307 48.98 -13.45 -36.56
CA ALA A 307 49.94 -12.59 -37.26
C ALA A 307 50.50 -11.44 -36.40
N ASP A 308 49.79 -10.98 -35.35
CA ASP A 308 50.23 -9.85 -34.53
C ASP A 308 50.13 -10.12 -33.00
N PRO A 309 51.11 -10.85 -32.43
CA PRO A 309 51.11 -11.17 -30.99
C PRO A 309 51.31 -9.93 -30.10
N GLY A 310 51.92 -8.87 -30.62
CA GLY A 310 52.26 -7.64 -29.90
C GLY A 310 51.14 -6.59 -29.89
N TYR A 311 50.05 -6.82 -30.61
CA TYR A 311 48.95 -5.87 -30.73
C TYR A 311 48.32 -5.49 -29.38
N GLN A 312 48.22 -4.18 -29.16
CA GLN A 312 47.58 -3.57 -28.00
C GLN A 312 46.33 -2.79 -28.45
N PRO A 313 45.12 -3.29 -28.17
CA PRO A 313 43.89 -2.66 -28.59
C PRO A 313 43.64 -1.34 -27.85
N THR A 314 43.07 -0.38 -28.56
CA THR A 314 42.60 0.86 -27.91
C THR A 314 41.31 0.59 -27.12
N ARG A 315 41.01 1.44 -26.13
CA ARG A 315 39.76 1.34 -25.35
C ARG A 315 38.50 1.41 -26.23
N ALA A 316 38.56 2.17 -27.33
CA ALA A 316 37.46 2.28 -28.27
C ALA A 316 37.26 0.97 -29.07
N GLU A 317 38.34 0.30 -29.46
CA GLU A 317 38.29 -1.00 -30.14
C GLU A 317 37.74 -2.09 -29.21
N CYS A 318 38.15 -2.10 -27.93
CA CYS A 318 37.60 -3.02 -26.93
C CYS A 318 36.10 -2.82 -26.72
N LEU A 319 35.64 -1.56 -26.66
CA LEU A 319 34.22 -1.24 -26.53
C LEU A 319 33.44 -1.65 -27.77
N HIS A 320 33.97 -1.37 -28.95
CA HIS A 320 33.37 -1.78 -30.22
C HIS A 320 33.22 -3.31 -30.30
N PHE A 321 34.29 -4.05 -29.98
CA PHE A 321 34.27 -5.51 -29.99
C PHE A 321 33.23 -6.08 -29.00
N SER A 322 33.15 -5.51 -27.80
CA SER A 322 32.15 -5.91 -26.79
C SER A 322 30.71 -5.65 -27.26
N ILE A 323 30.42 -4.49 -27.87
CA ILE A 323 29.08 -4.20 -28.44
C ILE A 323 28.69 -5.26 -29.48
N VAL A 324 29.60 -5.56 -30.41
CA VAL A 324 29.37 -6.50 -31.52
C VAL A 324 29.20 -7.93 -31.02
N THR A 325 29.96 -8.32 -29.98
CA THR A 325 29.89 -9.64 -29.35
C THR A 325 28.59 -9.80 -28.53
N PHE A 326 28.28 -8.81 -27.69
CA PHE A 326 27.06 -8.79 -26.87
C PHE A 326 25.78 -8.84 -27.71
N THR A 327 25.77 -8.11 -28.83
CA THR A 327 24.63 -8.11 -29.78
C THR A 327 24.63 -9.30 -30.73
N THR A 328 25.63 -10.19 -30.64
CA THR A 328 25.78 -11.40 -31.49
C THR A 328 25.88 -11.11 -33.00
N VAL A 329 26.32 -9.90 -33.38
CA VAL A 329 26.42 -9.48 -34.80
C VAL A 329 27.68 -10.03 -35.47
N GLY A 330 28.84 -9.94 -34.81
CA GLY A 330 30.12 -10.52 -35.27
C GLY A 330 30.65 -10.03 -36.64
N TYR A 331 31.06 -8.77 -36.76
CA TYR A 331 31.61 -8.24 -38.03
C TYR A 331 32.92 -8.87 -38.51
N GLY A 332 33.71 -9.46 -37.61
CA GLY A 332 34.94 -10.19 -37.95
C GLY A 332 36.22 -9.33 -38.01
N ASP A 333 36.12 -8.03 -37.74
CA ASP A 333 37.27 -7.09 -37.78
C ASP A 333 38.31 -7.34 -36.67
N PHE A 334 37.88 -7.96 -35.58
CA PHE A 334 38.71 -8.35 -34.44
C PHE A 334 38.38 -9.78 -34.01
N GLN A 335 39.40 -10.50 -33.56
CA GLN A 335 39.27 -11.84 -33.00
C GLN A 335 39.77 -11.87 -31.55
N PRO A 336 39.09 -12.59 -30.65
CA PRO A 336 39.58 -12.80 -29.30
C PRO A 336 40.82 -13.70 -29.34
N LYS A 337 41.86 -13.35 -28.57
CA LYS A 337 43.03 -14.23 -28.41
C LYS A 337 42.61 -15.56 -27.76
N PRO A 338 43.37 -16.66 -27.91
CA PRO A 338 42.95 -18.00 -27.47
C PRO A 338 42.46 -18.09 -26.01
N HIS A 339 43.08 -17.34 -25.09
CA HIS A 339 42.66 -17.30 -23.68
C HIS A 339 41.35 -16.52 -23.42
N PHE A 340 40.97 -15.63 -24.34
CA PHE A 340 39.80 -14.76 -24.25
C PHE A 340 38.59 -15.27 -25.03
N MET A 341 38.73 -16.33 -25.82
CA MET A 341 37.60 -16.94 -26.57
C MET A 341 36.44 -17.29 -25.64
N LYS A 342 36.71 -17.94 -24.50
CA LYS A 342 35.67 -18.31 -23.52
C LYS A 342 34.95 -17.10 -22.91
N TRP A 343 35.63 -15.95 -22.81
CA TRP A 343 35.05 -14.71 -22.30
C TRP A 343 34.10 -14.08 -23.32
N ALA A 344 34.45 -14.14 -24.61
CA ALA A 344 33.59 -13.71 -25.70
C ALA A 344 32.35 -14.61 -25.84
N ASP A 345 32.51 -15.93 -25.73
CA ASP A 345 31.38 -16.86 -25.74
C ASP A 345 30.41 -16.58 -24.58
N ALA A 346 30.95 -16.33 -23.38
CA ALA A 346 30.14 -15.99 -22.20
C ALA A 346 29.41 -14.64 -22.36
N GLU A 347 30.06 -13.64 -22.96
CA GLU A 347 29.45 -12.34 -23.25
C GLU A 347 28.28 -12.47 -24.24
N ALA A 348 28.47 -13.23 -25.32
CA ALA A 348 27.44 -13.46 -26.33
C ALA A 348 26.22 -14.18 -25.73
N LEU A 349 26.43 -15.21 -24.90
CA LEU A 349 25.35 -15.92 -24.21
C LEU A 349 24.61 -15.01 -23.23
N LEU A 350 25.33 -14.19 -22.47
CA LEU A 350 24.74 -13.24 -21.53
C LEU A 350 23.95 -12.15 -22.27
N GLY A 351 24.45 -11.67 -23.40
CA GLY A 351 23.77 -10.72 -24.27
C GLY A 351 22.46 -11.27 -24.82
N ALA A 352 22.48 -12.49 -25.37
CA ALA A 352 21.27 -13.18 -25.83
C ALA A 352 20.22 -13.35 -24.71
N ALA A 353 20.67 -13.72 -23.49
CA ALA A 353 19.79 -13.85 -22.34
C ALA A 353 19.18 -12.49 -21.93
N LEU A 354 19.97 -11.43 -21.82
CA LEU A 354 19.50 -10.09 -21.44
C LEU A 354 18.56 -9.48 -22.49
N MET A 355 18.84 -9.68 -23.77
CA MET A 355 17.95 -9.25 -24.86
C MET A 355 16.61 -9.99 -24.83
N SER A 356 16.63 -11.30 -24.55
CA SER A 356 15.41 -12.09 -24.38
C SER A 356 14.56 -11.57 -23.20
N VAL A 357 15.22 -11.28 -22.07
CA VAL A 357 14.58 -10.69 -20.88
C VAL A 357 13.98 -9.31 -21.21
N PHE A 358 14.70 -8.47 -21.94
CA PHE A 358 14.21 -7.17 -22.39
C PHE A 358 12.95 -7.30 -23.26
N ILE A 359 12.97 -8.19 -24.27
CA ILE A 359 11.83 -8.44 -25.16
C ILE A 359 10.63 -8.93 -24.36
N VAL A 360 10.80 -9.92 -23.47
CA VAL A 360 9.70 -10.43 -22.64
C VAL A 360 9.11 -9.34 -21.74
N GLY A 361 9.95 -8.49 -21.15
CA GLY A 361 9.49 -7.36 -20.34
C GLY A 361 8.73 -6.32 -21.17
N LEU A 362 9.18 -6.05 -22.39
CA LEU A 362 8.50 -5.15 -23.33
C LEU A 362 7.14 -5.70 -23.74
N THR A 363 7.08 -6.98 -24.15
CA THR A 363 5.84 -7.67 -24.50
C THR A 363 4.84 -7.63 -23.34
N ARG A 364 5.27 -7.94 -22.12
CA ARG A 364 4.38 -7.87 -20.93
C ARG A 364 3.83 -6.47 -20.67
N LYS A 365 4.60 -5.43 -20.96
CA LYS A 365 4.21 -4.04 -20.70
C LYS A 365 3.24 -3.49 -21.73
N PHE A 366 3.37 -3.88 -23.01
CA PHE A 366 2.57 -3.32 -24.11
C PHE A 366 1.45 -4.22 -24.64
N MET A 367 1.49 -5.54 -24.37
CA MET A 367 0.49 -6.50 -24.86
C MET A 367 -0.50 -6.95 -23.78
N ARG A 368 -0.55 -6.26 -22.63
CA ARG A 368 -1.49 -6.54 -21.55
C ARG A 368 -2.79 -5.78 -21.72
#